data_AF-D2U083-F1
#
_entry.id   AF-D2U083-F1
#
_cell.length_a   1.000
_cell.length_b   1.000
_cell.length_c   1.000
_cell.angle_alpha   90.00
_cell.angle_beta   90.00
_cell.angle_gamma   90.00
#
_symmetry.space_group_name_H-M   'P 1'
#
loop_
_entity.id
_entity.type
_entity.pdbx_description
1 polymer ?
#
loop_
_entity_poly.entity_id
_entity_poly.type
_entity_poly.pdbx_seq_one_letter_code
_entity_poly.pdbx_strand_id
1 'polypeptide(L)'
;MAMAVCTIEGEIFSAGDAYERFSIQSISKVLGLTLAMTRYREDEIWCRVGKEPSGLPFNSLVQLEMEKGIPRNPFINAGAIIITDMLQFRFSTPKQRMLEFVRSLTGQSDIGYDNQVARSEMEHANRNAAIAYLMKSFGNFKSDVLAVLETYFHYCSLSMNCVELAQCFNYLANNGRLLNNDQIITPIQARQINALMMTCGMYDGSGEFAFRIGMPGKSGVGGGIICVVPNAFTVAVWSPELNKSGNSLAGCAALELLSQRIGRSVF
;
A
#
# COMPACT_ATOMS: atom_id res chain seq x y z
N MET A 1 -7.56 0.94 19.95
CA MET A 1 -8.11 1.30 18.62
C MET A 1 -7.77 2.75 18.37
N ALA A 2 -7.37 3.09 17.15
CA ALA A 2 -6.86 4.41 16.81
C ALA A 2 -7.40 4.94 15.49
N MET A 3 -7.43 6.27 15.37
CA MET A 3 -7.74 6.98 14.13
C MET A 3 -6.93 8.28 14.05
N ALA A 4 -6.51 8.65 12.84
CA ALA A 4 -6.00 9.98 12.54
C ALA A 4 -6.48 10.46 11.17
N VAL A 5 -6.77 11.75 11.06
CA VAL A 5 -7.12 12.45 9.82
C VAL A 5 -6.08 13.53 9.57
N CYS A 6 -5.58 13.63 8.33
CA CYS A 6 -4.69 14.69 7.89
C CYS A 6 -5.34 15.42 6.70
N THR A 7 -5.69 16.70 6.86
CA THR A 7 -6.24 17.52 5.78
C THR A 7 -5.18 17.89 4.74
N ILE A 8 -5.59 18.34 3.55
CA ILE A 8 -4.65 18.84 2.52
C ILE A 8 -4.02 20.19 2.92
N GLU A 9 -4.57 20.86 3.94
CA GLU A 9 -3.99 22.04 4.59
C GLU A 9 -2.95 21.66 5.67
N GLY A 10 -2.84 20.37 6.00
CA GLY A 10 -1.88 19.85 6.99
C GLY A 10 -2.41 19.82 8.43
N GLU A 11 -3.71 20.05 8.65
CA GLU A 11 -4.32 19.90 9.97
C GLU A 11 -4.45 18.42 10.34
N ILE A 12 -4.16 18.09 11.59
CA ILE A 12 -4.17 16.72 12.09
C ILE A 12 -5.19 16.59 13.21
N PHE A 13 -6.09 15.62 13.07
CA PHE A 13 -7.03 15.20 14.10
C PHE A 13 -6.76 13.76 14.46
N SER A 14 -6.72 13.41 15.74
CA SER A 14 -6.42 12.03 16.17
C SER A 14 -7.26 11.62 17.38
N ALA A 15 -7.48 10.31 17.51
CA ALA A 15 -8.23 9.72 18.61
C ALA A 15 -7.71 8.31 18.93
N GLY A 16 -7.82 7.91 20.20
CA GLY A 16 -7.35 6.62 20.71
C GLY A 16 -5.82 6.49 20.64
N ASP A 17 -5.34 5.29 20.35
CA ASP A 17 -3.91 4.94 20.37
C ASP A 17 -3.16 5.42 19.11
N ALA A 18 -3.49 6.61 18.59
CA ALA A 18 -3.07 7.10 17.26
C ALA A 18 -1.56 7.30 17.06
N TYR A 19 -0.79 7.29 18.16
CA TYR A 19 0.67 7.43 18.16
C TYR A 19 1.40 6.09 18.38
N GLU A 20 0.67 4.98 18.59
CA GLU A 20 1.26 3.65 18.66
C GLU A 20 1.69 3.20 17.26
N ARG A 21 2.97 2.91 17.09
CA ARG A 21 3.51 2.46 15.81
C ARG A 21 3.25 0.97 15.62
N PHE A 22 2.90 0.60 14.40
CA PHE A 22 2.68 -0.77 13.98
C PHE A 22 3.31 -1.00 12.60
N SER A 23 3.53 -2.26 12.23
CA SER A 23 3.95 -2.62 10.88
C SER A 23 2.82 -2.34 9.89
N ILE A 24 3.07 -1.47 8.90
CA ILE A 24 2.04 -1.06 7.93
C ILE A 24 1.66 -2.17 6.95
N GLN A 25 2.46 -3.24 6.89
CA GLN A 25 2.19 -4.43 6.10
C GLN A 25 1.89 -4.08 4.64
N SER A 26 0.83 -4.64 4.06
CA SER A 26 0.47 -4.43 2.65
C SER A 26 0.09 -2.99 2.28
N ILE A 27 -0.02 -2.06 3.23
CA ILE A 27 -0.15 -0.63 2.93
C ILE A 27 1.11 -0.13 2.20
N SER A 28 2.28 -0.72 2.49
CA SER A 28 3.55 -0.43 1.83
C SER A 28 3.52 -0.61 0.31
N LYS A 29 2.61 -1.42 -0.23
CA LYS A 29 2.48 -1.68 -1.66
C LYS A 29 2.14 -0.41 -2.45
N VAL A 30 1.38 0.50 -1.86
CA VAL A 30 1.06 1.81 -2.46
C VAL A 30 2.30 2.68 -2.56
N LEU A 31 3.14 2.67 -1.52
CA LEU A 31 4.41 3.39 -1.50
C LEU A 31 5.40 2.80 -2.51
N GLY A 32 5.46 1.46 -2.60
CA GLY A 32 6.22 0.74 -3.63
C GLY A 32 5.83 1.15 -5.05
N LEU A 33 4.53 1.14 -5.35
CA LEU A 33 4.01 1.57 -6.65
C LEU A 33 4.33 3.04 -6.93
N THR A 34 4.12 3.91 -5.96
CA THR A 34 4.40 5.36 -6.09
C THR A 34 5.89 5.58 -6.39
N LEU A 35 6.78 4.96 -5.62
CA LEU A 35 8.22 5.06 -5.84
C LEU A 35 8.62 4.55 -7.23
N ALA A 36 8.02 3.45 -7.70
CA ALA A 36 8.26 2.94 -9.05
C ALA A 36 7.81 3.94 -10.12
N MET A 37 6.64 4.57 -9.96
CA MET A 37 6.15 5.62 -10.86
C MET A 37 7.04 6.87 -10.94
N THR A 38 7.86 7.13 -9.91
CA THR A 38 8.87 8.22 -9.96
C THR A 38 10.14 7.86 -10.73
N ARG A 39 10.29 6.60 -11.16
CA ARG A 39 11.55 6.08 -11.73
C ARG A 39 11.40 5.39 -13.07
N TYR A 40 10.21 4.89 -13.33
CA TYR A 40 9.87 4.13 -14.53
C TYR A 40 8.81 4.87 -15.31
N ARG A 41 8.86 4.73 -16.63
CA ARG A 41 7.76 5.14 -17.49
C ARG A 41 6.57 4.22 -17.27
N GLU A 42 5.38 4.71 -17.59
CA GLU A 42 4.14 3.94 -17.43
C GLU A 42 4.18 2.61 -18.18
N ASP A 43 4.70 2.59 -19.41
CA ASP A 43 4.79 1.39 -20.24
C ASP A 43 5.73 0.34 -19.65
N GLU A 44 6.78 0.74 -18.92
CA GLU A 44 7.71 -0.18 -18.25
C GLU A 44 7.08 -0.86 -17.02
N ILE A 45 6.14 -0.19 -16.34
CA ILE A 45 5.42 -0.74 -15.19
C ILE A 45 4.29 -1.64 -15.68
N TRP A 46 3.42 -1.11 -16.53
CA TRP A 46 2.15 -1.75 -16.88
C TRP A 46 2.29 -2.91 -17.86
N CYS A 47 3.45 -3.10 -18.49
CA CYS A 47 3.74 -4.35 -19.22
C CYS A 47 4.07 -5.52 -18.28
N ARG A 48 4.40 -5.25 -17.01
CA ARG A 48 4.80 -6.26 -16.02
C ARG A 48 3.72 -6.57 -14.98
N VAL A 49 2.75 -5.68 -14.80
CA VAL A 49 1.63 -5.83 -13.87
C VAL A 49 0.38 -5.13 -14.42
N GLY A 50 -0.77 -5.76 -14.27
CA GLY A 50 -2.06 -5.23 -14.70
C GLY A 50 -2.64 -4.15 -13.77
N LYS A 51 -3.93 -3.84 -13.99
CA LYS A 51 -4.68 -2.80 -13.27
C LYS A 51 -6.04 -3.29 -12.77
N GLU A 52 -6.32 -4.58 -12.90
CA GLU A 52 -7.65 -5.16 -12.71
C GLU A 52 -7.74 -5.86 -11.34
N PRO A 53 -8.92 -5.87 -10.72
CA PRO A 53 -9.18 -6.75 -9.58
C PRO A 53 -8.90 -8.22 -9.93
N SER A 54 -8.54 -9.02 -8.92
CA SER A 54 -8.54 -10.47 -9.04
C SER A 54 -9.89 -11.01 -8.57
N GLY A 55 -10.54 -11.83 -9.40
CA GLY A 55 -11.74 -12.58 -9.00
C GLY A 55 -11.44 -13.83 -8.17
N LEU A 56 -10.15 -14.13 -7.99
CA LEU A 56 -9.64 -15.21 -7.15
C LEU A 56 -8.85 -14.62 -5.98
N PRO A 57 -8.65 -15.39 -4.89
CA PRO A 57 -7.88 -14.92 -3.74
C PRO A 57 -6.52 -14.36 -4.15
N PHE A 58 -6.07 -13.30 -3.47
CA PHE A 58 -4.87 -12.50 -3.79
C PHE A 58 -3.54 -13.29 -3.90
N ASN A 59 -3.54 -14.55 -3.52
CA ASN A 59 -2.41 -15.46 -3.47
C ASN A 59 -2.60 -16.70 -4.37
N SER A 60 -3.53 -16.64 -5.34
CA SER A 60 -3.79 -17.69 -6.32
C SER A 60 -2.66 -17.83 -7.34
N LEU A 61 -1.96 -18.97 -7.31
CA LEU A 61 -0.94 -19.32 -8.30
C LEU A 61 -1.56 -19.69 -9.66
N VAL A 62 -2.76 -20.25 -9.65
CA VAL A 62 -3.47 -20.68 -10.87
C VAL A 62 -3.74 -19.49 -11.80
N GLN A 63 -4.22 -18.37 -11.24
CA GLN A 63 -4.45 -17.18 -12.03
C GLN A 63 -3.15 -16.65 -12.65
N LEU A 64 -2.08 -16.62 -11.85
CA LEU A 64 -0.78 -16.13 -12.28
C LEU A 64 -0.17 -16.98 -13.39
N GLU A 65 -0.37 -18.30 -13.34
CA GLU A 65 0.02 -19.22 -14.40
C GLU A 65 -0.77 -18.99 -15.70
N MET A 66 -2.09 -18.86 -15.61
CA MET A 66 -2.95 -18.54 -16.77
C MET A 66 -2.60 -17.21 -17.43
N GLU A 67 -2.19 -16.23 -16.63
CA GLU A 67 -1.77 -14.89 -17.08
C GLU A 67 -0.27 -14.83 -17.42
N LYS A 68 0.40 -15.99 -17.57
CA LYS A 68 1.80 -16.12 -17.99
C LYS A 68 2.75 -15.27 -17.14
N GLY A 69 2.55 -15.29 -15.82
CA GLY A 69 3.40 -14.60 -14.86
C GLY A 69 3.20 -13.08 -14.80
N ILE A 70 2.14 -12.52 -15.42
CA ILE A 70 1.76 -11.11 -15.29
C ILE A 70 0.70 -11.01 -14.19
N PRO A 71 1.00 -10.40 -13.03
CA PRO A 71 0.01 -10.26 -11.96
C PRO A 71 -1.08 -9.26 -12.32
N ARG A 72 -2.27 -9.46 -11.77
CA ARG A 72 -3.45 -8.65 -12.09
C ARG A 72 -3.40 -7.17 -11.73
N ASN A 73 -2.79 -6.85 -10.59
CA ASN A 73 -2.69 -5.49 -10.07
C ASN A 73 -1.52 -5.41 -9.07
N PRO A 74 -1.01 -4.21 -8.76
CA PRO A 74 0.13 -4.04 -7.86
C PRO A 74 -0.19 -4.28 -6.37
N PHE A 75 -1.46 -4.47 -5.98
CA PHE A 75 -1.87 -4.56 -4.57
C PHE A 75 -2.09 -5.98 -4.05
N ILE A 76 -2.15 -6.97 -4.94
CA ILE A 76 -1.95 -8.39 -4.59
C ILE A 76 -0.46 -8.70 -4.36
N ASN A 77 -0.14 -9.85 -3.75
CA ASN A 77 1.26 -10.16 -3.40
C ASN A 77 2.14 -10.28 -4.64
N ALA A 78 1.69 -10.98 -5.68
CA ALA A 78 2.44 -11.15 -6.92
C ALA A 78 2.80 -9.80 -7.57
N GLY A 79 1.83 -8.88 -7.68
CA GLY A 79 2.07 -7.55 -8.24
C GLY A 79 3.03 -6.71 -7.41
N ALA A 80 2.88 -6.71 -6.09
CA ALA A 80 3.78 -5.98 -5.21
C ALA A 80 5.21 -6.52 -5.22
N ILE A 81 5.37 -7.85 -5.35
CA ILE A 81 6.68 -8.49 -5.50
C ILE A 81 7.31 -8.08 -6.85
N ILE A 82 6.55 -7.98 -7.95
CA ILE A 82 7.06 -7.46 -9.22
C ILE A 82 7.48 -5.99 -9.13
N ILE A 83 6.68 -5.15 -8.48
CA ILE A 83 7.07 -3.76 -8.22
C ILE A 83 8.36 -3.71 -7.39
N THR A 84 8.50 -4.61 -6.42
CA THR A 84 9.73 -4.72 -5.62
C THR A 84 10.91 -5.19 -6.47
N ASP A 85 10.74 -6.16 -7.37
CA ASP A 85 11.77 -6.58 -8.33
C ASP A 85 12.21 -5.42 -9.23
N MET A 86 11.29 -4.58 -9.70
CA MET A 86 11.62 -3.37 -10.45
C MET A 86 12.50 -2.42 -9.62
N LEU A 87 12.10 -2.13 -8.38
CA LEU A 87 12.86 -1.27 -7.49
C LEU A 87 14.24 -1.86 -7.13
N GLN A 88 14.30 -3.17 -6.86
CA GLN A 88 15.52 -3.93 -6.61
C GLN A 88 16.48 -3.85 -7.80
N PHE A 89 15.96 -3.95 -9.02
CA PHE A 89 16.76 -3.85 -10.23
C PHE A 89 17.27 -2.42 -10.49
N ARG A 90 16.49 -1.39 -10.10
CA ARG A 90 16.85 0.02 -10.34
C ARG A 90 17.84 0.57 -9.33
N PHE A 91 17.72 0.17 -8.07
CA PHE A 91 18.42 0.80 -6.95
C PHE A 91 19.45 -0.14 -6.36
N SER A 92 20.65 0.37 -6.10
CA SER A 92 21.69 -0.37 -5.37
C SER A 92 21.28 -0.66 -3.92
N THR A 93 20.49 0.24 -3.31
CA THR A 93 20.05 0.17 -1.91
C THR A 93 18.54 0.40 -1.80
N PRO A 94 17.70 -0.52 -2.31
CA PRO A 94 16.25 -0.31 -2.43
C PRO A 94 15.56 -0.09 -1.08
N LYS A 95 15.99 -0.80 -0.03
CA LYS A 95 15.53 -0.59 1.36
C LYS A 95 15.78 0.85 1.83
N GLN A 96 17.02 1.32 1.73
CA GLN A 96 17.36 2.69 2.12
C GLN A 96 16.59 3.73 1.30
N ARG A 97 16.40 3.49 0.00
CA ARG A 97 15.66 4.39 -0.88
C ARG A 97 14.19 4.52 -0.49
N MET A 98 13.55 3.42 -0.09
CA MET A 98 12.18 3.46 0.43
C MET A 98 12.10 4.23 1.74
N LEU A 99 13.04 4.04 2.68
CA LEU A 99 13.07 4.83 3.92
C LEU A 99 13.21 6.32 3.63
N GLU A 100 14.16 6.73 2.80
CA GLU A 100 14.32 8.14 2.40
C GLU A 100 13.05 8.70 1.80
N PHE A 101 12.39 7.93 0.93
CA PHE A 101 11.13 8.32 0.33
C PHE A 101 10.05 8.54 1.40
N VAL A 102 9.78 7.55 2.26
CA VAL A 102 8.76 7.66 3.32
C VAL A 102 9.04 8.80 4.31
N ARG A 103 10.30 8.97 4.70
CA ARG A 103 10.72 10.07 5.59
C ARG A 103 10.52 11.43 4.93
N SER A 104 10.74 11.55 3.61
CA SER A 104 10.45 12.78 2.87
C SER A 104 8.95 13.08 2.78
N LEU A 105 8.08 12.06 2.73
CA LEU A 105 6.62 12.24 2.70
C LEU A 105 6.05 12.71 4.05
N THR A 106 6.68 12.32 5.15
CA THR A 106 6.18 12.55 6.53
C THR A 106 6.92 13.66 7.26
N GLY A 107 8.16 13.97 6.86
CA GLY A 107 9.08 14.82 7.63
C GLY A 107 9.67 14.13 8.88
N GLN A 108 9.37 12.85 9.13
CA GLN A 108 9.82 12.13 10.31
C GLN A 108 11.08 11.32 10.00
N SER A 109 12.21 11.66 10.61
CA SER A 109 13.52 11.05 10.32
C SER A 109 13.75 9.71 11.00
N ASP A 110 12.94 9.36 12.01
CA ASP A 110 13.10 8.17 12.84
C ASP A 110 12.24 6.98 12.39
N ILE A 111 11.36 7.16 11.38
CA ILE A 111 10.63 6.05 10.75
C ILE A 111 11.63 5.01 10.26
N GLY A 112 11.39 3.75 10.62
CA GLY A 112 12.30 2.64 10.35
C GLY A 112 11.57 1.34 10.07
N TYR A 113 12.36 0.29 9.87
CA TYR A 113 11.87 -1.08 9.72
C TYR A 113 11.81 -1.78 11.07
N ASP A 114 10.74 -2.52 11.29
CA ASP A 114 10.70 -3.54 12.33
C ASP A 114 11.47 -4.79 11.84
N ASN A 115 12.67 -4.99 12.37
CA ASN A 115 13.54 -6.10 11.99
C ASN A 115 13.00 -7.45 12.48
N GLN A 116 12.23 -7.48 13.58
CA GLN A 116 11.63 -8.71 14.09
C GLN A 116 10.51 -9.16 13.15
N VAL A 117 9.64 -8.25 12.73
CA VAL A 117 8.60 -8.53 11.73
C VAL A 117 9.23 -8.94 10.40
N ALA A 118 10.21 -8.19 9.88
CA ALA A 118 10.86 -8.53 8.61
C ALA A 118 11.48 -9.93 8.63
N ARG A 119 12.15 -10.30 9.74
CA ARG A 119 12.74 -11.62 9.92
C ARG A 119 11.66 -12.71 9.99
N SER A 120 10.61 -12.49 10.78
CA SER A 120 9.51 -13.45 10.91
C SER A 120 8.82 -13.71 9.57
N GLU A 121 8.58 -12.68 8.76
CA GLU A 121 7.98 -12.82 7.43
C GLU A 121 8.91 -13.58 6.47
N MET A 122 10.23 -13.35 6.56
CA MET A 122 11.22 -14.05 5.76
C MET A 122 11.30 -15.55 6.10
N GLU A 123 11.18 -15.92 7.38
CA GLU A 123 11.14 -17.32 7.84
C GLU A 123 9.89 -18.07 7.31
N HIS A 124 8.84 -17.34 6.92
CA HIS A 124 7.60 -17.88 6.34
C HIS A 124 7.41 -17.55 4.85
N ALA A 125 8.50 -17.24 4.13
CA ALA A 125 8.45 -16.71 2.77
C ALA A 125 8.03 -17.69 1.66
N ASN A 126 7.84 -18.99 1.97
CA ASN A 126 7.67 -20.06 0.98
C ASN A 126 6.66 -19.76 -0.12
N ARG A 127 5.49 -19.21 0.24
CA ARG A 127 4.43 -18.90 -0.74
C ARG A 127 4.80 -17.73 -1.64
N ASN A 128 5.41 -16.68 -1.08
CA ASN A 128 5.87 -15.54 -1.86
C ASN A 128 7.06 -15.93 -2.76
N ALA A 129 7.92 -16.84 -2.30
CA ALA A 129 8.97 -17.44 -3.13
C ALA A 129 8.41 -18.24 -4.30
N ALA A 130 7.40 -19.08 -4.08
CA ALA A 130 6.73 -19.81 -5.16
C ALA A 130 6.14 -18.86 -6.21
N ILE A 131 5.47 -17.78 -5.78
CA ILE A 131 4.96 -16.72 -6.66
C ILE A 131 6.10 -16.07 -7.46
N ALA A 132 7.19 -15.70 -6.81
CA ALA A 132 8.34 -15.04 -7.45
C ALA A 132 9.03 -15.95 -8.48
N TYR A 133 9.28 -17.21 -8.14
CA TYR A 133 9.87 -18.18 -9.07
C TYR A 133 8.95 -18.47 -10.26
N LEU A 134 7.63 -18.52 -10.06
CA LEU A 134 6.67 -18.69 -11.16
C LEU A 134 6.71 -17.50 -12.12
N MET A 135 6.74 -16.26 -11.61
CA MET A 135 6.89 -15.09 -12.48
C MET A 135 8.25 -15.09 -13.21
N LYS A 136 9.30 -15.58 -12.53
CA LYS A 136 10.64 -15.72 -13.12
C LYS A 136 10.67 -16.76 -14.24
N SER A 137 9.97 -17.89 -14.11
CA SER A 137 9.91 -18.90 -15.17
C SER A 137 9.19 -18.41 -16.43
N PHE A 138 8.31 -17.42 -16.31
CA PHE A 138 7.69 -16.73 -17.44
C PHE A 138 8.47 -15.51 -17.96
N GLY A 139 9.65 -15.22 -17.40
CA GLY A 139 10.50 -14.10 -17.83
C GLY A 139 10.07 -12.72 -17.32
N ASN A 140 9.08 -12.64 -16.42
CA ASN A 140 8.63 -11.39 -15.82
C ASN A 140 9.34 -11.06 -14.50
N PHE A 141 10.56 -11.56 -14.26
CA PHE A 141 11.33 -11.31 -13.04
C PHE A 141 12.82 -11.24 -13.35
N LYS A 142 13.51 -10.17 -12.92
CA LYS A 142 14.91 -9.92 -13.33
C LYS A 142 15.92 -10.23 -12.24
N SER A 143 15.60 -9.90 -11.00
CA SER A 143 16.55 -9.94 -9.88
C SER A 143 16.64 -11.34 -9.25
N ASP A 144 17.51 -11.48 -8.25
CA ASP A 144 17.48 -12.64 -7.36
C ASP A 144 16.18 -12.66 -6.53
N VAL A 145 15.56 -13.83 -6.42
CA VAL A 145 14.25 -13.97 -5.77
C VAL A 145 14.35 -13.68 -4.28
N LEU A 146 15.36 -14.23 -3.60
CA LEU A 146 15.50 -14.08 -2.15
C LEU A 146 15.82 -12.62 -1.78
N ALA A 147 16.68 -11.95 -2.56
CA ALA A 147 16.97 -10.53 -2.38
C ALA A 147 15.72 -9.65 -2.54
N VAL A 148 14.87 -9.92 -3.53
CA VAL A 148 13.61 -9.18 -3.72
C VAL A 148 12.65 -9.44 -2.56
N LEU A 149 12.53 -10.68 -2.10
CA LEU A 149 11.66 -11.01 -0.96
C LEU A 149 12.14 -10.33 0.32
N GLU A 150 13.45 -10.31 0.58
CA GLU A 150 14.01 -9.58 1.71
C GLU A 150 13.61 -8.10 1.67
N THR A 151 13.77 -7.44 0.52
CA THR A 151 13.35 -6.05 0.33
C THR A 151 11.83 -5.87 0.51
N TYR A 152 11.03 -6.78 -0.06
CA TYR A 152 9.57 -6.75 0.05
C TYR A 152 9.10 -6.84 1.52
N PHE A 153 9.69 -7.75 2.30
CA PHE A 153 9.33 -7.90 3.71
C PHE A 153 9.79 -6.73 4.57
N HIS A 154 10.92 -6.09 4.24
CA HIS A 154 11.29 -4.83 4.88
C HIS A 154 10.27 -3.73 4.56
N TYR A 155 9.80 -3.60 3.31
CA TYR A 155 8.74 -2.63 3.00
C TYR A 155 7.48 -2.89 3.82
N CYS A 156 7.06 -4.14 3.98
CA CYS A 156 5.94 -4.51 4.85
C CYS A 156 6.22 -4.18 6.33
N SER A 157 7.46 -4.29 6.80
CA SER A 157 7.83 -4.01 8.19
C SER A 157 8.08 -2.53 8.51
N LEU A 158 7.85 -1.61 7.56
CA LEU A 158 7.84 -0.17 7.88
C LEU A 158 6.92 0.09 9.08
N SER A 159 7.47 0.75 10.09
CA SER A 159 6.78 1.03 11.35
C SER A 159 6.28 2.47 11.36
N MET A 160 4.96 2.65 11.36
CA MET A 160 4.31 3.95 11.43
C MET A 160 3.08 3.89 12.33
N ASN A 161 2.72 5.02 12.94
CA ASN A 161 1.46 5.19 13.66
C ASN A 161 0.37 5.78 12.74
N CYS A 162 -0.86 5.94 13.23
CA CYS A 162 -1.96 6.48 12.41
C CYS A 162 -1.68 7.90 11.91
N VAL A 163 -1.08 8.76 12.73
CA VAL A 163 -0.78 10.15 12.35
C VAL A 163 0.24 10.17 11.20
N GLU A 164 1.35 9.45 11.37
CA GLU A 164 2.40 9.31 10.36
C GLU A 164 1.84 8.72 9.07
N LEU A 165 0.98 7.71 9.17
CA LEU A 165 0.36 7.08 8.00
C LEU A 165 -0.58 8.03 7.25
N ALA A 166 -1.40 8.79 7.97
CA ALA A 166 -2.27 9.80 7.37
C ALA A 166 -1.47 10.88 6.64
N GLN A 167 -0.42 11.41 7.27
CA GLN A 167 0.49 12.38 6.65
C GLN A 167 1.21 11.80 5.43
N CYS A 168 1.77 10.60 5.55
CA CYS A 168 2.55 9.92 4.51
C CYS A 168 1.77 9.80 3.19
N PHE A 169 0.46 9.55 3.26
CA PHE A 169 -0.39 9.35 2.10
C PHE A 169 -1.12 10.61 1.63
N ASN A 170 -0.95 11.75 2.33
CA ASN A 170 -1.70 12.97 2.04
C ASN A 170 -1.48 13.49 0.60
N TYR A 171 -0.33 13.20 0.00
CA TYR A 171 -0.06 13.52 -1.41
C TYR A 171 -1.08 12.92 -2.38
N LEU A 172 -1.70 11.78 -2.05
CA LEU A 172 -2.75 11.19 -2.89
C LEU A 172 -4.07 11.94 -2.81
N ALA A 173 -4.35 12.62 -1.69
CA ALA A 173 -5.47 13.55 -1.58
C ALA A 173 -5.14 14.88 -2.26
N ASN A 174 -3.86 15.29 -2.23
CA ASN A 174 -3.37 16.56 -2.75
C ASN A 174 -2.78 16.47 -4.17
N ASN A 175 -3.43 15.71 -5.07
CA ASN A 175 -3.08 15.64 -6.50
C ASN A 175 -1.60 15.32 -6.81
N GLY A 176 -0.99 14.48 -5.96
CA GLY A 176 0.40 14.05 -6.07
C GLY A 176 1.43 15.00 -5.47
N ARG A 177 1.02 16.01 -4.69
CA ARG A 177 1.90 17.02 -4.07
C ARG A 177 1.99 16.85 -2.55
N LEU A 178 3.17 17.14 -2.01
CA LEU A 178 3.35 17.33 -0.58
C LEU A 178 2.73 18.65 -0.10
N LEU A 179 2.61 18.80 1.22
CA LEU A 179 2.12 20.04 1.86
C LEU A 179 3.04 21.25 1.60
N ASN A 180 4.32 21.01 1.34
CA ASN A 180 5.28 22.04 0.93
C ASN A 180 5.23 22.37 -0.58
N ASN A 181 4.23 21.84 -1.32
CA ASN A 181 4.03 21.94 -2.77
C ASN A 181 4.99 21.14 -3.67
N ASP A 182 5.91 20.34 -3.12
CA ASP A 182 6.76 19.47 -3.93
C ASP A 182 5.93 18.39 -4.62
N GLN A 183 6.11 18.25 -5.94
CA GLN A 183 5.40 17.26 -6.75
C GLN A 183 6.12 15.90 -6.70
N ILE A 184 5.43 14.87 -6.20
CA ILE A 184 5.95 13.50 -6.09
C ILE A 184 5.59 12.67 -7.32
N ILE A 185 4.32 12.74 -7.73
CA ILE A 185 3.75 12.08 -8.91
C ILE A 185 2.75 13.02 -9.55
N THR A 186 2.41 12.85 -10.82
CA THR A 186 1.44 13.73 -11.49
C THR A 186 0.02 13.58 -10.91
N PRO A 187 -0.87 14.57 -11.09
CA PRO A 187 -2.29 14.43 -10.71
C PRO A 187 -2.99 13.23 -11.37
N ILE A 188 -2.57 12.85 -12.59
CA ILE A 188 -3.10 11.67 -13.29
C ILE A 188 -2.65 10.39 -12.57
N GLN A 189 -1.37 10.28 -12.22
CA GLN A 189 -0.84 9.13 -11.48
C GLN A 189 -1.48 9.00 -10.08
N ALA A 190 -1.69 10.11 -9.36
CA ALA A 190 -2.38 10.10 -8.07
C ALA A 190 -3.81 9.54 -8.23
N ARG A 191 -4.53 9.97 -9.26
CA ARG A 191 -5.87 9.44 -9.59
C ARG A 191 -5.83 7.95 -9.93
N GLN A 192 -4.85 7.49 -10.70
CA GLN A 192 -4.68 6.07 -11.05
C GLN A 192 -4.42 5.21 -9.80
N ILE A 193 -3.58 5.69 -8.87
CA ILE A 193 -3.33 5.00 -7.60
C ILE A 193 -4.62 4.94 -6.76
N ASN A 194 -5.34 6.06 -6.64
CA ASN A 194 -6.62 6.10 -5.93
C ASN A 194 -7.65 5.13 -6.55
N ALA A 195 -7.69 5.03 -7.89
CA ALA A 195 -8.55 4.06 -8.57
C ALA A 195 -8.17 2.61 -8.22
N LEU A 196 -6.87 2.27 -8.22
CA LEU A 196 -6.40 0.95 -7.79
C LEU A 196 -6.69 0.68 -6.30
N MET A 197 -6.59 1.69 -5.45
CA MET A 197 -6.90 1.56 -4.02
C MET A 197 -8.38 1.26 -3.84
N MET A 198 -9.24 1.95 -4.58
CA MET A 198 -10.68 1.70 -4.57
C MET A 198 -11.03 0.28 -5.04
N THR A 199 -10.44 -0.20 -6.14
CA THR A 199 -10.86 -1.45 -6.77
C THR A 199 -10.13 -2.69 -6.25
N CYS A 200 -8.91 -2.54 -5.75
CA CYS A 200 -8.03 -3.66 -5.38
C CYS A 200 -7.51 -3.58 -3.93
N GLY A 201 -7.67 -2.44 -3.25
CA GLY A 201 -6.93 -2.16 -2.03
C GLY A 201 -7.41 -2.90 -0.78
N MET A 202 -8.65 -3.41 -0.80
CA MET A 202 -9.25 -4.19 0.30
C MET A 202 -9.42 -5.67 -0.08
N TYR A 203 -8.69 -6.13 -1.11
CA TYR A 203 -8.73 -7.50 -1.63
C TYR A 203 -10.16 -7.91 -2.04
N ASP A 204 -10.59 -9.10 -1.64
CA ASP A 204 -11.94 -9.63 -1.88
C ASP A 204 -13.04 -8.76 -1.24
N GLY A 205 -12.69 -7.88 -0.29
CA GLY A 205 -13.59 -6.93 0.35
C GLY A 205 -13.72 -5.57 -0.35
N SER A 206 -13.05 -5.33 -1.49
CA SER A 206 -13.01 -4.00 -2.12
C SER A 206 -14.37 -3.51 -2.61
N GLY A 207 -15.22 -4.40 -3.15
CA GLY A 207 -16.58 -4.04 -3.57
C GLY A 207 -17.46 -3.61 -2.39
N GLU A 208 -17.47 -4.40 -1.33
CA GLU A 208 -18.22 -4.11 -0.10
C GLU A 208 -17.73 -2.82 0.59
N PHE A 209 -16.41 -2.63 0.63
CA PHE A 209 -15.79 -1.44 1.19
C PHE A 209 -16.15 -0.18 0.39
N ALA A 210 -16.09 -0.25 -0.94
CA ALA A 210 -16.50 0.84 -1.82
C ALA A 210 -17.99 1.18 -1.63
N PHE A 211 -18.85 0.18 -1.49
CA PHE A 211 -20.29 0.38 -1.28
C PHE A 211 -20.62 1.05 0.06
N ARG A 212 -19.97 0.63 1.14
CA ARG A 212 -20.29 1.12 2.51
C ARG A 212 -19.57 2.39 2.89
N ILE A 213 -18.33 2.56 2.45
CA ILE A 213 -17.44 3.64 2.90
C ILE A 213 -17.20 4.66 1.78
N GLY A 214 -17.11 4.21 0.53
CA GLY A 214 -16.99 5.12 -0.61
C GLY A 214 -15.67 5.91 -0.65
N MET A 215 -14.56 5.32 -0.17
CA MET A 215 -13.24 5.96 -0.19
C MET A 215 -12.19 4.99 -0.75
N PRO A 216 -11.28 5.44 -1.65
CA PRO A 216 -10.06 4.71 -1.97
C PRO A 216 -9.32 4.29 -0.71
N GLY A 217 -9.10 2.98 -0.52
CA GLY A 217 -8.52 2.45 0.71
C GLY A 217 -7.44 1.40 0.46
N LYS A 218 -6.53 1.21 1.42
CA LYS A 218 -5.63 0.06 1.46
C LYS A 218 -5.51 -0.45 2.89
N SER A 219 -5.73 -1.75 3.07
CA SER A 219 -5.52 -2.43 4.35
C SER A 219 -4.16 -3.12 4.46
N GLY A 220 -3.73 -3.33 5.70
CA GLY A 220 -2.61 -4.20 6.06
C GLY A 220 -3.03 -5.17 7.17
N VAL A 221 -2.47 -6.39 7.14
CA VAL A 221 -2.74 -7.43 8.16
C VAL A 221 -2.23 -7.05 9.56
N GLY A 222 -1.45 -5.97 9.67
CA GLY A 222 -1.09 -5.36 10.96
C GLY A 222 -2.24 -4.59 11.63
N GLY A 223 -3.45 -4.60 11.04
CA GLY A 223 -4.64 -3.94 11.58
C GLY A 223 -4.84 -2.51 11.09
N GLY A 224 -3.93 -2.00 10.24
CA GLY A 224 -4.02 -0.67 9.67
C GLY A 224 -4.90 -0.60 8.43
N ILE A 225 -5.62 0.52 8.26
CA ILE A 225 -6.26 0.89 7.00
C ILE A 225 -5.96 2.38 6.74
N ILE A 226 -5.52 2.70 5.52
CA ILE A 226 -5.41 4.08 5.04
C ILE A 226 -6.46 4.33 3.97
N CYS A 227 -7.19 5.44 4.08
CA CYS A 227 -8.13 5.91 3.08
C CYS A 227 -7.80 7.33 2.63
N VAL A 228 -8.18 7.64 1.39
CA VAL A 228 -7.92 8.92 0.74
C VAL A 228 -9.25 9.52 0.31
N VAL A 229 -9.51 10.77 0.68
CA VAL A 229 -10.59 11.58 0.12
C VAL A 229 -9.95 12.66 -0.76
N PRO A 230 -10.01 12.51 -2.10
CA PRO A 230 -9.37 13.45 -3.02
C PRO A 230 -9.80 14.91 -2.78
N ASN A 231 -8.83 15.83 -2.83
CA ASN A 231 -9.00 17.26 -2.57
C ASN A 231 -9.54 17.60 -1.16
N ALA A 232 -9.33 16.72 -0.18
CA ALA A 232 -9.85 16.92 1.16
C ALA A 232 -8.88 16.49 2.25
N PHE A 233 -8.70 15.19 2.44
CA PHE A 233 -7.91 14.65 3.53
C PHE A 233 -7.58 13.17 3.31
N THR A 234 -6.68 12.66 4.13
CA THR A 234 -6.42 11.24 4.33
C THR A 234 -6.84 10.82 5.73
N VAL A 235 -7.28 9.58 5.89
CA VAL A 235 -7.65 9.02 7.19
C VAL A 235 -7.03 7.65 7.38
N ALA A 236 -6.30 7.49 8.47
CA ALA A 236 -5.74 6.22 8.91
C ALA A 236 -6.53 5.72 10.12
N VAL A 237 -6.78 4.42 10.18
CA VAL A 237 -7.30 3.73 11.36
C VAL A 237 -6.44 2.53 11.68
N TRP A 238 -6.40 2.15 12.95
CA TRP A 238 -5.71 0.95 13.39
C TRP A 238 -6.48 0.22 14.49
N SER A 239 -6.67 -1.07 14.29
CA SER A 239 -7.11 -2.02 15.31
C SER A 239 -6.62 -3.41 14.92
N PRO A 240 -5.88 -4.13 15.79
CA PRO A 240 -5.26 -5.41 15.45
C PRO A 240 -6.23 -6.51 14.99
N GLU A 241 -7.43 -6.57 15.57
CA GLU A 241 -8.42 -7.61 15.24
C GLU A 241 -8.96 -7.47 13.81
N LEU A 242 -8.82 -8.54 13.03
CA LEU A 242 -9.21 -8.61 11.62
C LEU A 242 -10.52 -9.38 11.41
N ASN A 243 -11.28 -9.00 10.40
CA ASN A 243 -12.42 -9.76 9.90
C ASN A 243 -11.97 -10.94 9.01
N LYS A 244 -12.94 -11.72 8.50
CA LYS A 244 -12.69 -12.89 7.64
C LYS A 244 -11.94 -12.57 6.34
N SER A 245 -11.98 -11.32 5.89
CA SER A 245 -11.29 -10.84 4.68
C SER A 245 -9.90 -10.25 4.99
N GLY A 246 -9.43 -10.30 6.24
CA GLY A 246 -8.12 -9.78 6.65
C GLY A 246 -8.07 -8.26 6.83
N ASN A 247 -9.21 -7.59 6.94
CA ASN A 247 -9.30 -6.15 7.16
C ASN A 247 -9.66 -5.85 8.62
N SER A 248 -9.15 -4.74 9.18
CA SER A 248 -9.44 -4.33 10.56
C SER A 248 -10.94 -4.17 10.81
N LEU A 249 -11.51 -4.96 11.72
CA LEU A 249 -12.96 -5.00 11.95
C LEU A 249 -13.48 -3.67 12.51
N ALA A 250 -12.91 -3.22 13.64
CA ALA A 250 -13.26 -1.94 14.25
C ALA A 250 -12.84 -0.75 13.38
N GLY A 251 -11.72 -0.87 12.66
CA GLY A 251 -11.27 0.15 11.72
C GLY A 251 -12.28 0.41 10.59
N CYS A 252 -12.79 -0.65 9.96
CA CYS A 252 -13.83 -0.53 8.94
C CYS A 252 -15.11 0.14 9.48
N ALA A 253 -15.59 -0.28 10.65
CA ALA A 253 -16.79 0.31 11.26
C ALA A 253 -16.61 1.81 11.56
N ALA A 254 -15.42 2.20 12.03
CA ALA A 254 -15.11 3.61 12.30
C ALA A 254 -15.03 4.45 11.03
N LEU A 255 -14.46 3.92 9.95
CA LEU A 255 -14.41 4.58 8.64
C LEU A 255 -15.81 4.76 8.04
N GLU A 256 -16.70 3.77 8.21
CA GLU A 256 -18.08 3.85 7.77
C GLU A 256 -18.86 4.94 8.55
N LEU A 257 -18.73 4.96 9.88
CA LEU A 257 -19.31 6.01 10.70
C LEU A 257 -18.77 7.40 10.34
N LEU A 258 -17.46 7.50 10.08
CA LEU A 258 -16.86 8.75 9.64
C LEU A 258 -17.47 9.20 8.30
N SER A 259 -17.50 8.32 7.30
CA SER A 259 -18.07 8.57 5.97
C SER A 259 -19.51 9.09 6.04
N GLN A 260 -20.35 8.43 6.85
CA GLN A 260 -21.74 8.84 7.08
C GLN A 260 -21.87 10.23 7.71
N ARG A 261 -20.97 10.59 8.65
CA ARG A 261 -21.03 11.88 9.35
C ARG A 261 -20.52 13.04 8.52
N ILE A 262 -19.47 12.83 7.73
CA ILE A 262 -18.87 13.89 6.93
C ILE A 262 -19.60 14.10 5.59
N GLY A 263 -20.44 13.15 5.17
CA GLY A 263 -21.16 13.21 3.90
C GLY A 263 -20.25 13.24 2.67
N ARG A 264 -19.00 12.77 2.80
CA ARG A 264 -17.99 12.72 1.74
C ARG A 264 -17.72 11.27 1.39
N SER A 265 -18.41 10.82 0.36
CA SER A 265 -18.07 9.64 -0.44
C SER A 265 -17.48 10.15 -1.76
N VAL A 266 -16.62 9.36 -2.43
CA VAL A 266 -16.22 9.69 -3.82
C VAL A 266 -17.33 9.42 -4.83
N PHE A 267 -18.43 8.81 -4.39
CA PHE A 267 -19.70 8.64 -5.08
C PHE A 267 -20.75 9.60 -4.53
#